data_AF-A0A920FVD4-F1
#
_entry.id   AF-A0A920FVD4-F1
#
_cell.length_a   1.000
_cell.length_b   1.000
_cell.length_c   1.000
_cell.angle_alpha   90.00
_cell.angle_beta   90.00
_cell.angle_gamma   90.00
#
_symmetry.space_group_name_H-M   'P 1'
#
loop_
_entity.id
_entity.type
_entity.pdbx_description
1 polymer ?
#
loop_
_entity_poly.entity_id
_entity_poly.type
_entity_poly.pdbx_seq_one_letter_code
_entity_poly.pdbx_strand_id
1 'polypeptide(L)'
;MQKLEEFLEKIINYRYALKNGLIPVITITGINIGTLIAFSIITETVFQWPGMGSLFINAVYFVDIPIMSAYMIMVAFIFVMINFIVDITYYFIDPRIRLKEEKE
;
A
#
# COMPACT_ATOMS: atom_id res chain seq x y z
N MET A 1 2.03 -1.45 44.67
CA MET A 1 2.00 -0.19 43.89
C MET A 1 3.03 -0.20 42.76
N GLN A 2 4.32 -0.43 43.05
CA GLN A 2 5.41 -0.44 42.04
C GLN A 2 5.19 -1.37 40.82
N LYS A 3 4.67 -2.60 41.01
CA LYS A 3 4.35 -3.52 39.89
C LYS A 3 3.21 -3.06 38.99
N LEU A 4 2.31 -2.21 39.50
CA LEU A 4 1.18 -1.69 38.73
C LEU A 4 1.63 -0.54 37.83
N GLU A 5 2.55 0.31 38.32
CA GLU A 5 3.15 1.41 37.56
C GLU A 5 3.99 0.89 36.38
N GLU A 6 4.81 -0.15 36.59
CA GLU A 6 5.62 -0.78 35.53
C GLU A 6 4.75 -1.41 34.42
N PHE A 7 3.57 -1.93 34.77
CA PHE A 7 2.62 -2.49 33.80
C PHE A 7 1.90 -1.39 33.01
N LEU A 8 1.53 -0.29 33.66
CA LEU A 8 0.92 0.87 33.01
C LEU A 8 1.90 1.56 32.04
N GLU A 9 3.18 1.73 32.42
CA GLU A 9 4.20 2.27 31.52
C GLU A 9 4.40 1.41 30.26
N LYS A 10 4.40 0.08 30.38
CA LYS A 10 4.47 -0.83 29.23
C LYS A 10 3.28 -0.69 28.29
N ILE A 11 2.06 -0.60 28.82
CA ILE A 11 0.83 -0.44 28.02
C ILE A 11 0.81 0.92 27.31
N ILE A 12 1.20 1.98 28.02
CA ILE A 12 1.33 3.34 27.49
C ILE A 12 2.35 3.35 26.35
N ASN A 13 3.56 2.84 26.59
CA ASN A 13 4.59 2.76 25.56
C ASN A 13 4.15 1.91 24.36
N TYR A 14 3.46 0.79 24.57
CA TYR A 14 2.97 -0.02 23.45
C TYR A 14 1.99 0.77 22.57
N ARG A 15 1.02 1.48 23.17
CA ARG A 15 0.02 2.24 22.42
C ARG A 15 0.63 3.42 21.66
N TYR A 16 1.58 4.13 22.26
CA TYR A 16 2.23 5.29 21.62
C TYR A 16 3.30 4.89 20.60
N ALA A 17 4.11 3.86 20.89
CA ALA A 17 5.11 3.35 19.96
C ALA A 17 4.46 2.67 18.76
N LEU A 18 3.35 1.94 18.94
CA LEU A 18 2.63 1.28 17.85
C LEU A 18 2.07 2.32 16.87
N LYS A 19 1.45 3.41 17.33
CA LYS A 19 0.95 4.46 16.43
C LYS A 19 2.06 5.14 15.62
N ASN A 20 3.19 5.47 16.25
CA ASN A 20 4.32 6.08 15.55
C ASN A 20 5.03 5.11 14.59
N GLY A 21 5.05 3.81 14.91
CA GLY A 21 5.61 2.77 14.05
C GLY A 21 4.69 2.34 12.90
N LEU A 22 3.37 2.44 13.08
CA LEU A 22 2.40 2.06 12.05
C LEU A 22 2.43 2.98 10.82
N ILE A 23 2.77 4.26 11.02
CA ILE A 23 2.90 5.26 9.94
C ILE A 23 3.84 4.73 8.83
N PRO A 24 5.16 4.54 9.06
CA PRO A 24 6.05 4.05 8.01
C PRO A 24 5.66 2.66 7.48
N VAL A 25 5.11 1.78 8.33
CA VAL A 25 4.70 0.42 7.93
C VAL A 25 3.60 0.45 6.86
N ILE A 26 2.61 1.34 6.98
CA ILE A 26 1.49 1.44 6.05
C ILE A 26 1.98 1.93 4.67
N THR A 27 2.83 2.95 4.63
CA THR A 27 3.40 3.43 3.35
C THR A 27 4.26 2.36 2.69
N ILE A 28 5.13 1.68 3.44
CA ILE A 28 5.98 0.61 2.89
C ILE A 28 5.11 -0.54 2.38
N THR A 29 4.02 -0.86 3.08
CA THR A 29 3.07 -1.89 2.63
C THR A 29 2.41 -1.50 1.30
N GLY A 30 1.98 -0.25 1.13
CA GLY A 30 1.43 0.24 -0.14
C GLY A 30 2.43 0.11 -1.30
N ILE A 31 3.68 0.49 -1.08
CA ILE A 31 4.76 0.34 -2.08
C ILE A 31 4.98 -1.13 -2.43
N ASN A 32 5.02 -2.01 -1.42
CA ASN A 32 5.22 -3.44 -1.62
C ASN A 32 4.11 -4.08 -2.45
N ILE A 33 2.85 -3.66 -2.28
CA ILE A 33 1.74 -4.15 -3.13
C ILE A 33 1.99 -3.79 -4.59
N GLY A 34 2.43 -2.56 -4.88
CA GLY A 34 2.81 -2.14 -6.23
C GLY A 34 3.93 -2.99 -6.82
N THR A 35 4.94 -3.28 -6.01
CA THR A 35 6.05 -4.18 -6.36
C THR A 35 5.55 -5.60 -6.68
N LEU A 36 4.61 -6.14 -5.91
CA LEU A 36 4.00 -7.45 -6.17
C LEU A 36 3.25 -7.49 -7.51
N ILE A 37 2.52 -6.43 -7.87
CA ILE A 37 1.86 -6.34 -9.18
C ILE A 37 2.89 -6.38 -10.32
N ALA A 38 4.01 -5.67 -10.18
CA ALA A 38 5.08 -5.70 -11.18
C ALA A 38 5.72 -7.09 -11.30
N PHE A 39 6.00 -7.76 -10.18
CA PHE A 39 6.54 -9.12 -10.17
C PHE A 39 5.52 -10.19 -10.59
N SER A 40 4.21 -9.91 -10.52
CA SER A 40 3.15 -10.83 -10.96
C SER A 40 3.35 -11.25 -12.42
N ILE A 41 3.76 -10.32 -13.29
CA ILE A 41 4.00 -10.60 -14.72
C ILE A 41 5.08 -11.69 -14.90
N ILE A 42 6.13 -11.64 -14.07
CA ILE A 42 7.21 -12.63 -14.11
C ILE A 42 6.66 -13.99 -13.68
N THR A 43 5.87 -14.03 -12.60
CA THR A 43 5.27 -15.29 -12.13
C THR A 43 4.29 -15.89 -13.14
N GLU A 44 3.49 -15.06 -13.82
CA GLU A 44 2.58 -15.50 -14.89
C GLU A 44 3.36 -16.11 -16.06
N THR A 45 4.47 -15.49 -16.45
CA THR A 45 5.29 -15.95 -17.57
C THR A 45 6.02 -17.25 -17.25
N VAL A 46 6.63 -17.35 -16.06
CA VAL A 46 7.42 -18.52 -15.66
C VAL A 46 6.55 -19.76 -15.44
N PHE A 47 5.41 -19.60 -14.78
CA PHE A 47 4.51 -20.72 -14.47
C PHE A 47 3.45 -20.98 -15.54
N GLN A 48 3.44 -20.18 -16.63
CA GLN A 48 2.38 -20.19 -17.63
C GLN A 48 0.97 -20.08 -17.03
N TRP A 49 0.83 -19.33 -15.93
CA TRP A 49 -0.47 -19.04 -15.33
C TRP A 49 -1.17 -17.98 -16.20
N PRO A 50 -2.34 -18.26 -16.79
CA PRO A 50 -3.09 -17.27 -17.57
C PRO A 50 -3.52 -16.09 -16.69
N GLY A 51 -2.97 -14.91 -16.99
CA GLY A 51 -3.25 -13.65 -16.29
C GLY A 51 -3.16 -12.43 -17.18
N MET A 52 -3.49 -11.25 -16.64
CA MET A 52 -3.50 -9.99 -17.40
C MET A 52 -2.08 -9.52 -17.78
N GLY A 53 -1.06 -9.86 -16.99
CA GLY A 53 0.33 -9.58 -17.32
C GLY A 53 0.80 -10.35 -18.55
N SER A 54 0.37 -11.61 -18.71
CA SER A 54 0.66 -12.40 -19.91
C SER A 54 0.03 -11.77 -21.17
N LEU A 55 -1.15 -11.17 -21.08
CA LEU A 55 -1.78 -10.43 -22.19
C LEU A 55 -0.98 -9.16 -22.53
N PHE A 56 -0.54 -8.42 -21.52
CA PHE A 56 0.31 -7.25 -21.71
C PHE A 56 1.61 -7.61 -22.44
N ILE A 57 2.29 -8.68 -22.02
CA ILE A 57 3.53 -9.14 -22.68
C ILE A 57 3.29 -9.51 -24.14
N ASN A 58 2.19 -10.20 -24.46
CA ASN A 58 1.82 -10.47 -25.85
C ASN A 58 1.59 -9.17 -26.64
N ALA A 59 0.89 -8.20 -26.06
CA ALA A 59 0.68 -6.90 -26.67
C ALA A 59 2.01 -6.16 -26.91
N VAL A 60 3.00 -6.29 -26.03
CA VAL A 60 4.35 -5.75 -26.26
C VAL A 60 5.03 -6.45 -27.46
N TYR A 61 4.94 -7.77 -27.56
CA TYR A 61 5.55 -8.52 -28.67
C TYR A 61 4.95 -8.17 -30.03
N PHE A 62 3.64 -7.94 -30.11
CA PHE A 62 2.93 -7.59 -31.34
C PHE A 62 2.75 -6.08 -31.54
N VAL A 63 3.31 -5.25 -30.64
CA VAL A 63 3.19 -3.77 -30.66
C VAL A 63 1.73 -3.31 -30.71
N ASP A 64 0.86 -3.96 -29.93
CA ASP A 64 -0.55 -3.60 -29.77
C ASP A 64 -0.67 -2.45 -28.75
N ILE A 65 -0.45 -1.23 -29.25
CA ILE A 65 -0.46 0.02 -28.46
C ILE A 65 -1.78 0.22 -27.69
N PRO A 66 -2.98 -0.03 -28.26
CA PRO A 66 -4.22 0.04 -27.52
C PRO A 66 -4.25 -0.84 -26.26
N ILE A 67 -3.87 -2.11 -26.35
CA ILE A 67 -3.88 -3.03 -25.21
C ILE A 67 -2.83 -2.63 -24.17
N MET A 68 -1.61 -2.27 -24.62
CA MET A 68 -0.57 -1.78 -23.73
C MET A 68 -1.04 -0.56 -22.92
N SER A 69 -1.69 0.39 -23.59
CA SER A 69 -2.18 1.62 -22.98
C SER A 69 -3.30 1.34 -21.98
N ALA A 70 -4.25 0.46 -22.33
CA ALA A 70 -5.32 0.04 -21.42
C ALA A 70 -4.76 -0.61 -20.15
N TYR A 71 -3.76 -1.48 -20.29
CA TYR A 71 -3.09 -2.10 -19.14
C TYR A 71 -2.37 -1.06 -18.26
N MET A 72 -1.65 -0.11 -18.85
CA MET A 72 -0.97 0.95 -18.09
C MET A 72 -1.96 1.81 -17.31
N ILE A 73 -3.07 2.21 -17.92
CA ILE A 73 -4.13 3.00 -17.25
C ILE A 73 -4.75 2.20 -16.11
N MET A 74 -5.03 0.91 -16.31
CA MET A 74 -5.57 0.03 -15.28
C MET A 74 -4.63 -0.10 -14.08
N VAL A 75 -3.33 -0.33 -14.32
CA VAL A 75 -2.33 -0.40 -13.26
C VAL A 75 -2.22 0.93 -12.53
N ALA A 76 -2.18 2.06 -13.26
CA ALA A 76 -2.16 3.38 -12.65
C ALA A 76 -3.39 3.63 -11.75
N PHE A 77 -4.58 3.23 -12.21
CA PHE A 77 -5.81 3.32 -11.42
C PHE A 77 -5.72 2.50 -10.12
N ILE A 78 -5.23 1.26 -10.18
CA ILE A 78 -5.02 0.42 -8.99
C ILE A 78 -4.04 1.08 -8.02
N PHE A 79 -2.95 1.67 -8.52
CA PHE A 79 -2.00 2.40 -7.68
C PHE A 79 -2.62 3.60 -6.97
N VAL A 80 -3.45 4.39 -7.67
CA VAL A 80 -4.19 5.50 -7.07
C VAL A 80 -5.13 4.99 -5.99
N MET A 81 -5.85 3.88 -6.23
CA MET A 81 -6.74 3.27 -5.23
C MET A 81 -5.97 2.78 -3.99
N ILE A 82 -4.79 2.18 -4.16
CA ILE A 82 -3.95 1.75 -3.04
C ILE A 82 -3.49 2.95 -2.22
N ASN A 83 -3.00 4.01 -2.88
CA ASN A 83 -2.59 5.23 -2.19
C ASN A 83 -3.77 5.88 -1.46
N PHE A 84 -4.94 5.91 -2.07
CA PHE A 84 -6.15 6.41 -1.44
C PHE A 84 -6.54 5.61 -0.18
N ILE A 85 -6.44 4.29 -0.21
CA ILE A 85 -6.67 3.44 0.96
C ILE A 85 -5.62 3.70 2.05
N VAL A 86 -4.36 3.88 1.66
CA VAL A 86 -3.26 4.24 2.57
C VAL A 86 -3.56 5.57 3.27
N ASP A 87 -3.95 6.60 2.53
CA ASP A 87 -4.28 7.93 3.06
C ASP A 87 -5.49 7.90 3.99
N ILE A 88 -6.53 7.13 3.66
CA ILE A 88 -7.67 6.91 4.55
C ILE A 88 -7.23 6.21 5.85
N THR A 89 -6.39 5.19 5.72
CA THR A 89 -5.87 4.44 6.88
C THR A 89 -5.06 5.36 7.79
N TYR A 90 -4.27 6.27 7.20
CA TYR A 90 -3.57 7.33 7.91
C TYR A 90 -4.52 8.23 8.70
N TYR A 91 -5.59 8.70 8.07
CA TYR A 91 -6.60 9.53 8.71
C TYR A 91 -7.23 8.87 9.95
N PHE A 92 -7.48 7.55 9.91
CA PHE A 92 -8.04 6.82 11.06
C PHE A 92 -7.03 6.59 12.19
N ILE A 93 -5.75 6.40 11.87
CA ILE A 93 -4.74 6.05 12.86
C ILE A 93 -4.22 7.28 13.61
N ASP A 94 -4.05 8.41 12.92
CA ASP A 94 -3.53 9.64 13.53
C ASP A 94 -4.60 10.76 13.67
N PRO A 95 -5.22 10.92 14.86
CA PRO A 95 -6.14 12.02 15.13
C PRO A 95 -5.46 13.39 15.17
N ARG A 96 -4.11 13.49 15.14
CA ARG A 96 -3.41 14.78 15.05
C ARG A 96 -3.62 15.47 13.70
N ILE A 97 -3.87 14.72 12.63
CA ILE A 97 -4.22 15.29 11.33
C ILE A 97 -5.50 16.13 11.46
N ARG A 98 -6.45 15.67 12.28
CA ARG A 98 -7.73 16.35 12.55
C ARG A 98 -7.61 17.68 13.30
N LEU A 99 -6.55 17.87 14.09
CA LEU A 99 -6.32 19.10 14.87
C LEU A 99 -5.61 20.20 14.07
N LYS A 100 -5.09 19.90 12.88
CA LYS A 100 -4.37 20.88 12.06
C LYS A 100 -5.31 21.76 11.23
N GLU A 101 -6.56 21.33 11.00
CA GLU A 101 -7.57 22.08 10.25
C GLU A 101 -8.28 23.17 11.08
N GLU A 102 -8.22 23.15 12.42
CA GLU A 102 -8.88 24.14 13.28
C GLU A 102 -8.04 25.42 13.57
N LYS A 103 -6.89 25.60 12.90
CA LYS A 103 -5.98 26.74 13.15
C LYS A 103 -5.54 27.51 11.89
N GLU A 104 -6.40 27.61 10.89
CA GLU A 104 -6.34 28.66 9.86
C GLU A 104 -7.68 29.39 9.77
#